data_AF-A0AAV3URV4-F1
#
_entry.id   AF-A0AAV3URV4-F1
#
_cell.length_a   1.000
_cell.length_b   1.000
_cell.length_c   1.000
_cell.angle_alpha   90.00
_cell.angle_beta   90.00
_cell.angle_gamma   90.00
#
_symmetry.space_group_name_H-M   'P 1'
#
loop_
_entity.id
_entity.type
_entity.pdbx_description
1 polymer ?
#
loop_
_entity_poly.entity_id
_entity_poly.type
_entity_poly.pdbx_seq_one_letter_code
_entity_poly.pdbx_strand_id
1 'polypeptide(L)'
;MVTRNAESNAVLTGDKGYDDQKLRRLARDHDIRPLIRHREFTPLHKAWNARLDSGLYYQRNMNKTVNAAIKQKFGAFVRSRLWWKQFRELVIKCVVHNLERSLAISHEEGDCP
;
A
#
# COMPACT_ATOMS: atom_id res chain seq x y z
N MET A 1 -1.63 12.10 -0.07
CA MET A 1 -1.41 10.98 0.88
C MET A 1 0.08 10.83 1.16
N VAL A 2 0.92 10.69 0.13
CA VAL A 2 2.39 10.68 0.24
C VAL A 2 2.94 11.87 1.05
N THR A 3 2.52 13.08 0.70
CA THR A 3 2.90 14.33 1.41
C THR A 3 2.51 14.38 2.88
N ARG A 4 1.45 13.65 3.28
CA ARG A 4 0.84 13.76 4.60
C ARG A 4 1.54 12.94 5.68
N ASN A 5 2.24 11.89 5.25
CA ASN A 5 3.02 11.01 6.11
C ASN A 5 4.48 10.99 5.62
N ALA A 6 4.93 12.06 4.96
CA ALA A 6 6.24 12.12 4.34
C ALA A 6 7.37 11.95 5.37
N GLU A 7 7.20 12.57 6.54
CA GLU A 7 8.16 12.50 7.65
C GLU A 7 8.29 11.10 8.26
N SER A 8 7.29 10.23 8.09
CA SER A 8 7.26 8.88 8.69
C SER A 8 7.52 7.76 7.67
N ASN A 9 7.68 8.07 6.39
CA ASN A 9 7.80 7.06 5.33
C ASN A 9 9.12 7.19 4.58
N ALA A 10 10.08 6.32 4.87
CA ALA A 10 11.35 6.26 4.12
C ALA A 10 11.17 5.67 2.70
N VAL A 11 10.14 4.85 2.48
CA VAL A 11 9.95 4.09 1.23
C VAL A 11 8.49 4.11 0.80
N LEU A 12 8.23 4.44 -0.47
CA LEU A 12 6.91 4.39 -1.09
C LEU A 12 6.83 3.20 -2.05
N THR A 13 6.17 2.13 -1.62
CA THR A 13 5.87 0.98 -2.49
C THR A 13 4.56 1.17 -3.23
N GLY A 14 4.52 0.86 -4.53
CA GLY A 14 3.30 0.99 -5.33
C GLY A 14 3.21 -0.02 -6.46
N ASP A 15 1.99 -0.29 -6.92
CA ASP A 15 1.79 -1.10 -8.11
C ASP A 15 2.24 -0.36 -9.39
N LYS A 16 2.56 -1.12 -10.45
CA LYS A 16 2.82 -0.63 -11.81
C LYS A 16 1.70 0.28 -12.33
N GLY A 17 0.45 0.11 -11.87
CA GLY A 17 -0.65 1.02 -12.16
C GLY A 17 -0.42 2.46 -11.70
N TYR A 18 0.36 2.66 -10.62
CA TYR A 18 0.71 3.97 -10.03
C TYR A 18 2.05 4.54 -10.55
N ASP A 19 2.58 4.00 -11.65
CA ASP A 19 3.76 4.57 -12.29
C ASP A 19 3.43 5.93 -12.92
N ASP A 20 3.59 6.97 -12.12
CA ASP A 20 3.44 8.37 -12.51
C ASP A 20 4.74 9.12 -12.18
N GLN A 21 5.30 9.80 -13.17
CA GLN A 21 6.53 10.57 -13.02
C GLN A 21 6.35 11.74 -12.03
N LYS A 22 5.16 12.34 -11.95
CA LYS A 22 4.84 13.39 -10.97
C LYS A 22 4.88 12.83 -9.55
N LEU A 23 4.31 11.64 -9.35
CA LEU A 23 4.34 10.95 -8.05
C LEU A 23 5.77 10.60 -7.62
N ARG A 24 6.59 10.13 -8.56
CA ARG A 24 8.01 9.80 -8.28
C ARG A 24 8.85 11.04 -7.97
N ARG A 25 8.58 12.18 -8.62
CA ARG A 25 9.23 13.46 -8.30
C ARG A 25 8.83 13.92 -6.90
N LEU A 26 7.53 13.98 -6.64
CA LEU A 26 6.99 14.33 -5.32
C LEU A 26 7.55 13.45 -4.19
N ALA A 27 7.68 12.14 -4.42
CA ALA A 27 8.29 11.24 -3.43
C ALA A 27 9.77 11.61 -3.16
N ARG A 28 10.56 11.85 -4.21
CA ARG A 28 11.97 12.25 -4.06
C ARG A 28 12.14 13.63 -3.42
N ASP A 29 11.24 14.57 -3.71
CA ASP A 29 11.24 15.90 -3.08
C ASP A 29 11.04 15.82 -1.56
N HIS A 30 10.41 14.73 -1.10
CA HIS A 30 10.21 14.41 0.31
C HIS A 30 11.22 13.39 0.87
N ASP A 31 12.31 13.12 0.15
CA ASP A 31 13.32 12.10 0.47
C ASP A 31 12.76 10.67 0.64
N ILE A 32 11.62 10.40 0.00
CA ILE A 32 10.96 9.10 0.02
C ILE A 32 11.41 8.31 -1.21
N ARG A 33 12.02 7.13 -1.01
CA ARG A 33 12.44 6.27 -2.13
C ARG A 33 11.22 5.61 -2.80
N PRO A 34 10.91 5.89 -4.08
CA PRO A 34 9.77 5.26 -4.75
C PRO A 34 10.13 3.88 -5.30
N LEU A 35 9.64 2.82 -4.64
CA LEU A 35 9.68 1.44 -5.13
C LEU A 35 8.39 1.12 -5.91
N ILE A 36 8.28 1.72 -7.09
CA ILE A 36 7.18 1.50 -8.04
C ILE A 36 7.78 0.90 -9.30
N ARG A 37 7.18 -0.16 -9.87
CA ARG A 37 7.64 -0.71 -11.17
C ARG A 37 7.31 0.25 -12.29
N HIS A 38 8.25 0.43 -13.21
CA HIS A 38 8.01 1.17 -14.43
C HIS A 38 7.06 0.42 -15.36
N ARG A 39 6.15 1.15 -16.01
CA ARG A 39 5.41 0.61 -17.15
C ARG A 39 6.37 0.40 -18.31
N GLU A 40 6.50 -0.85 -18.75
CA GLU A 40 7.48 -1.28 -19.76
C GLU A 40 7.08 -0.81 -21.15
N PHE A 41 7.29 0.47 -21.43
CA PHE A 41 7.14 1.07 -22.75
C PHE A 41 8.46 1.12 -23.53
N THR A 42 9.60 1.04 -22.83
CA THR A 42 10.95 1.13 -23.43
C THR A 42 11.88 0.06 -22.85
N PRO A 43 12.97 -0.31 -23.55
CA PRO A 43 14.01 -1.21 -23.02
C PRO A 43 14.65 -0.69 -21.73
N LEU A 44 14.75 0.64 -21.59
CA LEU A 44 15.26 1.30 -20.39
C LEU A 44 14.39 0.98 -19.14
N HIS A 45 13.07 0.94 -19.31
CA HIS A 45 12.14 0.58 -18.23
C HIS A 45 12.29 -0.87 -17.79
N LYS A 46 12.62 -1.78 -18.72
CA LYS A 46 12.92 -3.18 -18.41
C LYS A 46 14.21 -3.30 -17.58
N ALA A 47 15.26 -2.56 -17.95
CA ALA A 47 16.50 -2.52 -17.19
C ALA A 47 16.29 -1.94 -15.78
N TRP A 48 15.49 -0.88 -15.63
CA TRP A 48 15.15 -0.33 -14.31
C TRP A 48 14.32 -1.29 -13.47
N ASN A 49 13.37 -2.01 -14.07
CA ASN A 49 12.61 -3.05 -13.37
C ASN A 49 13.49 -4.23 -12.94
N ALA A 50 14.52 -4.59 -13.72
CA ALA A 50 15.47 -5.64 -13.37
C ALA A 50 16.41 -5.25 -12.21
N ARG A 51 16.63 -3.94 -11.99
CA ARG A 51 17.41 -3.42 -10.85
C ARG A 51 16.59 -3.26 -9.56
N LEU A 52 15.27 -3.42 -9.61
CA LEU A 52 14.45 -3.42 -8.40
C LEU A 52 14.67 -4.75 -7.66
N ASP A 53 15.08 -4.64 -6.41
CA ASP A 53 15.19 -5.78 -5.49
C ASP A 53 13.85 -6.51 -5.42
N SER A 54 13.84 -7.73 -5.95
CA SER A 54 12.66 -8.58 -6.03
C SER A 54 12.16 -9.01 -4.65
N GLY A 55 13.03 -9.09 -3.64
CA GLY A 55 12.69 -9.46 -2.27
C GLY A 55 11.89 -8.38 -1.56
N LEU A 56 12.35 -7.12 -1.61
CA LEU A 56 11.60 -5.97 -1.08
C LEU A 56 10.28 -5.75 -1.86
N TYR A 57 10.27 -6.03 -3.17
CA TYR A 57 9.04 -5.96 -3.96
C TYR A 57 8.04 -7.08 -3.65
N TYR A 58 8.50 -8.25 -3.16
CA TYR A 58 7.63 -9.42 -2.89
C TYR A 58 6.67 -9.20 -1.70
N GLN A 59 6.97 -8.28 -0.78
CA GLN A 59 6.05 -7.84 0.28
C GLN A 59 4.73 -7.27 -0.27
N ARG A 60 4.69 -6.93 -1.57
CA ARG A 60 3.47 -6.55 -2.28
C ARG A 60 2.38 -7.62 -2.23
N ASN A 61 2.73 -8.91 -2.26
CA ASN A 61 1.69 -9.95 -2.24
C ASN A 61 0.90 -9.92 -0.93
N MET A 62 1.60 -9.71 0.19
CA MET A 62 0.96 -9.57 1.50
C MET A 62 0.04 -8.33 1.55
N ASN A 63 0.50 -7.18 1.05
CA ASN A 63 -0.33 -5.98 0.94
C ASN A 63 -1.54 -6.16 0.02
N LYS A 64 -1.41 -6.93 -1.06
CA LYS A 64 -2.55 -7.28 -1.92
C LYS A 64 -3.58 -8.13 -1.20
N THR A 65 -3.15 -9.16 -0.48
CA THR A 65 -4.03 -10.05 0.28
C THR A 65 -4.80 -9.29 1.34
N VAL A 66 -4.11 -8.44 2.12
CA VAL A 66 -4.77 -7.59 3.14
C VAL A 66 -5.77 -6.64 2.49
N ASN A 67 -5.39 -5.96 1.41
CA ASN A 67 -6.30 -5.05 0.70
C ASN A 67 -7.50 -5.79 0.07
N ALA A 68 -7.31 -7.02 -0.41
CA ALA A 68 -8.39 -7.85 -0.93
C ALA A 68 -9.35 -8.27 0.19
N ALA A 69 -8.83 -8.71 1.34
CA ALA A 69 -9.63 -9.07 2.51
C ALA A 69 -10.45 -7.87 3.03
N ILE A 70 -9.83 -6.69 3.12
CA ILE A 70 -10.52 -5.45 3.51
C ILE A 70 -11.62 -5.11 2.50
N LYS A 71 -11.37 -5.23 1.20
CA LYS A 71 -12.36 -4.96 0.15
C LYS A 71 -13.50 -5.97 0.14
N GLN A 72 -13.22 -7.24 0.40
CA GLN A 72 -14.23 -8.29 0.52
C GLN A 72 -15.15 -8.03 1.71
N LYS A 73 -14.59 -7.58 2.84
CA LYS A 73 -15.35 -7.34 4.07
C LYS A 73 -16.11 -6.02 4.10
N PHE A 74 -15.49 -4.93 3.64
CA PHE A 74 -16.05 -3.57 3.75
C PHE A 74 -16.46 -2.94 2.42
N GLY A 75 -16.42 -3.72 1.34
CA GLY A 75 -16.70 -3.27 -0.02
C GLY A 75 -15.54 -2.50 -0.66
N ALA A 76 -15.46 -2.57 -1.99
CA ALA A 76 -14.43 -1.90 -2.79
C ALA A 76 -14.67 -0.40 -2.99
N PHE A 77 -15.88 0.08 -2.70
CA PHE A 77 -16.29 1.46 -2.93
C PHE A 77 -16.18 2.31 -1.66
N VAL A 78 -15.93 3.60 -1.88
CA VAL A 78 -15.85 4.61 -0.84
C VAL A 78 -17.05 5.54 -1.03
N ARG A 79 -17.84 5.78 0.01
CA ARG A 79 -19.14 6.45 -0.13
C ARG A 79 -19.02 7.96 -0.35
N SER A 80 -17.92 8.57 0.09
CA SER A 80 -17.76 10.03 0.03
C SER A 80 -17.16 10.51 -1.28
N ARG A 81 -17.62 11.67 -1.78
CA ARG A 81 -17.04 12.38 -2.93
C ARG A 81 -15.87 13.29 -2.56
N LEU A 82 -15.65 13.54 -1.26
CA LEU A 82 -14.57 14.39 -0.76
C LEU A 82 -13.33 13.56 -0.45
N TRP A 83 -12.18 13.92 -1.04
CA TRP A 83 -10.92 13.18 -0.91
C TRP A 83 -10.52 12.88 0.54
N TRP A 84 -10.66 13.86 1.45
CA TRP A 84 -10.31 13.67 2.86
C TRP A 84 -11.20 12.64 3.57
N LYS A 85 -12.50 12.63 3.25
CA LYS A 85 -13.44 11.65 3.81
C LYS A 85 -13.17 10.26 3.24
N GLN A 86 -12.79 10.16 1.96
CA GLN A 86 -12.37 8.90 1.37
C GLN A 86 -11.14 8.31 2.06
N PHE A 87 -10.16 9.16 2.34
CA PHE A 87 -8.97 8.76 3.07
C PHE A 87 -9.30 8.28 4.49
N ARG A 88 -10.14 9.01 5.23
CA ARG A 88 -10.58 8.59 6.57
C ARG A 88 -11.33 7.26 6.54
N GLU A 89 -12.20 7.06 5.56
CA GLU A 89 -12.94 5.80 5.40
C GLU A 89 -11.98 4.62 5.20
N LEU A 90 -10.94 4.79 4.37
CA LEU A 90 -9.91 3.77 4.16
C LEU A 90 -9.13 3.46 5.45
N VAL A 91 -8.68 4.49 6.17
CA VAL A 91 -7.92 4.33 7.42
C VAL A 91 -8.76 3.60 8.47
N ILE A 92 -10.04 3.96 8.63
CA ILE A 92 -10.94 3.30 9.58
C ILE A 92 -11.12 1.82 9.20
N LYS A 93 -11.34 1.49 7.93
CA LYS A 93 -11.44 0.10 7.47
C LYS A 93 -10.18 -0.71 7.79
N CYS A 94 -8.99 -0.13 7.61
CA CYS A 94 -7.74 -0.78 7.98
C CYS A 94 -7.60 -0.98 9.50
N VAL A 95 -7.92 0.03 10.31
CA VAL A 95 -7.85 -0.05 11.78
C VAL A 95 -8.81 -1.12 12.31
N VAL A 96 -10.05 -1.13 11.85
CA VAL A 96 -11.04 -2.14 12.25
C VAL A 96 -10.56 -3.54 11.85
N HIS A 97 -10.06 -3.72 10.62
CA HIS A 97 -9.53 -5.01 10.18
C HIS A 97 -8.37 -5.51 11.07
N ASN A 98 -7.46 -4.60 11.45
CA ASN A 98 -6.34 -4.95 12.32
C ASN A 98 -6.80 -5.31 13.74
N LEU A 99 -7.79 -4.59 14.29
CA LEU A 99 -8.36 -4.89 15.61
C LEU A 99 -9.05 -6.25 15.62
N GLU A 100 -9.88 -6.54 14.61
CA GLU A 100 -10.55 -7.84 14.50
C GLU A 100 -9.55 -8.99 14.35
N ARG A 101 -8.48 -8.79 13.56
CA ARG A 101 -7.41 -9.77 13.42
C ARG A 101 -6.65 -9.98 14.74
N SER A 102 -6.37 -8.89 15.47
CA SER A 102 -5.72 -8.98 16.78
C SER A 102 -6.58 -9.74 17.79
N LEU A 103 -7.89 -9.49 17.81
CA LEU A 103 -8.82 -10.19 18.70
C LEU A 103 -8.94 -11.67 18.33
N ALA A 104 -8.95 -12.01 17.04
CA ALA A 104 -8.98 -13.40 16.59
C ALA A 104 -7.73 -14.17 17.03
N ILE A 105 -6.54 -13.57 16.91
CA ILE A 105 -5.27 -14.18 17.36
C ILE A 105 -5.29 -14.39 18.89
N SER A 106 -5.76 -13.40 19.66
CA SER A 106 -5.90 -13.52 21.11
C SER A 106 -6.92 -14.58 21.55
N HIS A 107 -7.91 -14.90 20.71
CA HIS A 107 -8.87 -15.96 20.98
C HIS A 107 -8.30 -17.35 20.68
N GLU A 108 -7.41 -17.47 19.68
CA GLU A 108 -6.71 -18.72 19.34
C GLU A 108 -5.62 -19.07 20.37
N GLU A 109 -4.96 -18.10 21.00
CA GLU A 109 -4.00 -18.35 22.09
C GLU A 109 -4.67 -18.74 23.42
N GLY A 110 -5.96 -18.45 23.59
CA GLY A 110 -6.75 -18.83 24.76
C GLY A 110 -7.39 -20.22 24.67
N ASP A 111 -7.31 -20.86 23.51
CA ASP A 111 -7.96 -22.15 23.20
C ASP A 111 -6.90 -23.20 22.85
N CYS A 112 -5.91 -23.36 23.74
CA CYS A 112 -5.03 -24.53 23.78
C CYS A 112 -5.51 -25.45 24.93
N PRO A 113 -5.88 -26.73 24.67
CA PRO A 113 -6.10 -27.70 25.74
C PRO A 113 -4.81 -28.08 26.47
#